data_AF-A0A4R1G0M6-F1
#
_entry.id   AF-A0A4R1G0M6-F1
#
_cell.length_a   1.000
_cell.length_b   1.000
_cell.length_c   1.000
_cell.angle_alpha   90.00
_cell.angle_beta   90.00
_cell.angle_gamma   90.00
#
_symmetry.space_group_name_H-M   'P 1'
#
loop_
_entity.id
_entity.type
_entity.pdbx_description
1 polymer ?
#
loop_
_entity_poly.entity_id
_entity_poly.type
_entity_poly.pdbx_seq_one_letter_code
_entity_poly.pdbx_strand_id
1 'polypeptide(L)'
;MTELSLMPREKLLKLGAGALQDYELLAIFLRTGIKNCPVIDLSQQVLQHFGSLRALMNANAEDFCAVKGIGITQFIQLKACTEMTKRYLSQQLFMTHQFHNIESTKFYLQTELEQQEREIFLLLLLDNQHRLIKQETLFLGTINQANVYPREIIKTALAYNAAAVILAHNHPSGVATPSEQDKQITEQIRQACELMEIRVLDHFIIGKGTYFSFAEQNWL
;
A
#
# COMPACT_ATOMS: atom_id res chain seq x y z
N MET A 1 -6.41 41.04 -16.65
CA MET A 1 -6.55 40.57 -15.26
C MET A 1 -6.07 39.13 -15.24
N THR A 2 -4.82 38.92 -14.82
CA THR A 2 -4.22 37.59 -14.69
C THR A 2 -5.01 36.79 -13.66
N GLU A 3 -5.46 35.59 -14.00
CA GLU A 3 -5.96 34.63 -13.01
C GLU A 3 -4.93 34.54 -11.89
N LEU A 4 -5.29 35.01 -10.69
CA LEU A 4 -4.49 34.81 -9.49
C LEU A 4 -4.45 33.29 -9.26
N SER A 5 -3.33 32.66 -9.64
CA SER A 5 -3.10 31.26 -9.36
C SER A 5 -3.20 31.05 -7.85
N LEU A 6 -4.22 30.33 -7.41
CA LEU A 6 -4.47 30.07 -5.99
C LEU A 6 -3.23 29.45 -5.34
N MET A 7 -2.88 29.92 -4.13
CA MET A 7 -1.81 29.29 -3.35
C MET A 7 -2.22 27.87 -2.95
N PRO A 8 -1.29 26.91 -2.77
CA PRO A 8 -1.64 25.49 -2.56
C PRO A 8 -2.71 25.23 -1.51
N ARG A 9 -2.65 25.89 -0.33
CA ARG A 9 -3.66 25.73 0.73
C ARG A 9 -5.03 26.24 0.33
N GLU A 10 -5.08 27.35 -0.40
CA GLU A 10 -6.32 27.94 -0.91
C GLU A 10 -6.91 27.06 -2.01
N LYS A 11 -6.05 26.54 -2.90
CA LYS A 11 -6.43 25.59 -3.94
C LYS A 11 -7.01 24.31 -3.32
N LEU A 12 -6.37 23.76 -2.29
CA LEU A 12 -6.88 22.60 -1.54
C LEU A 12 -8.26 22.87 -0.94
N LEU A 13 -8.46 24.03 -0.31
CA LEU A 13 -9.73 24.37 0.32
C LEU A 13 -10.85 24.60 -0.71
N LYS A 14 -10.55 25.23 -1.85
CA LYS A 14 -11.56 25.61 -2.85
C LYS A 14 -11.87 24.49 -3.84
N LEU A 15 -10.86 23.73 -4.26
CA LEU A 15 -10.93 22.78 -5.38
C LEU A 15 -10.66 21.33 -4.96
N GLY A 16 -10.25 21.09 -3.71
CA GLY A 16 -9.95 19.76 -3.19
C GLY A 16 -8.56 19.24 -3.60
N ALA A 17 -8.19 18.08 -3.05
CA ALA A 17 -6.85 17.52 -3.19
C ALA A 17 -6.48 17.15 -4.64
N GLY A 18 -7.47 16.72 -5.44
CA GLY A 18 -7.24 16.30 -6.83
C GLY A 18 -6.82 17.42 -7.79
N ALA A 19 -6.96 18.69 -7.39
CA ALA A 19 -6.51 19.84 -8.18
C ALA A 19 -5.03 20.21 -7.97
N LEU A 20 -4.37 19.63 -6.96
CA LEU A 20 -2.99 19.92 -6.63
C LEU A 20 -2.03 19.02 -7.39
N GLN A 21 -0.91 19.60 -7.80
CA GLN A 21 0.28 18.85 -8.22
C GLN A 21 1.05 18.32 -7.00
N ASP A 22 1.85 17.28 -7.18
CA ASP A 22 2.65 16.68 -6.09
C ASP A 22 3.51 17.71 -5.34
N TYR A 23 4.13 18.66 -6.06
CA TYR A 23 4.94 19.70 -5.43
C TYR A 23 4.11 20.68 -4.59
N GLU A 24 2.83 20.87 -4.93
CA GLU A 24 1.92 21.72 -4.16
C GLU A 24 1.49 21.00 -2.87
N LEU A 25 1.23 19.69 -2.93
CA LEU A 25 0.99 18.86 -1.74
C LEU A 25 2.20 18.89 -0.81
N LEU A 26 3.41 18.72 -1.37
CA LEU A 26 4.64 18.80 -0.59
C LEU A 26 4.86 20.20 0.00
N ALA A 27 4.50 21.27 -0.72
CA ALA A 27 4.62 22.63 -0.21
C ALA A 27 3.70 22.88 0.99
N ILE A 28 2.49 22.31 0.97
CA ILE A 28 1.59 22.35 2.13
C ILE A 28 2.21 21.62 3.32
N PHE A 29 2.77 20.43 3.08
CA PHE A 29 3.41 19.59 4.10
C PHE A 29 4.63 20.27 4.74
N LEU A 30 5.53 20.84 3.92
CA LEU A 30 6.75 21.53 4.37
C LEU A 30 6.46 22.85 5.07
N ARG A 31 5.32 23.50 4.75
CA ARG A 31 4.81 24.76 5.30
C ARG A 31 5.63 26.01 4.97
N THR A 32 6.95 25.93 4.98
CA THR A 32 7.87 27.06 4.79
C THR A 32 9.08 26.61 3.97
N GLY A 33 9.64 27.54 3.21
CA GLY A 33 10.92 27.34 2.51
C GLY A 33 12.11 27.60 3.43
N ILE A 34 13.28 27.69 2.82
CA ILE A 34 14.52 28.11 3.49
C ILE A 34 14.97 29.49 3.00
N LYS A 35 16.02 30.03 3.61
CA LYS A 35 16.61 31.30 3.18
C LYS A 35 16.91 31.25 1.68
N ASN A 36 16.37 32.22 0.94
CA ASN A 36 16.50 32.35 -0.52
C ASN A 36 15.92 31.19 -1.35
N CYS A 37 15.04 30.36 -0.78
CA CYS A 37 14.32 29.32 -1.52
C CYS A 37 12.88 29.21 -0.97
N PRO A 38 11.90 29.86 -1.63
CA PRO A 38 10.48 29.72 -1.30
C PRO A 38 10.02 28.26 -1.25
N VAL A 39 8.95 27.99 -0.49
CA VAL A 39 8.49 26.60 -0.25
C VAL A 39 8.11 25.87 -1.54
N ILE A 40 7.57 26.58 -2.53
CA ILE A 40 7.21 25.99 -3.84
C ILE A 40 8.47 25.48 -4.56
N ASP A 41 9.51 26.31 -4.65
CA ASP A 41 10.76 25.96 -5.31
C ASP A 41 11.48 24.84 -4.55
N LEU A 42 11.46 24.89 -3.22
CA LEU A 42 12.00 23.82 -2.38
C LEU A 42 11.27 22.50 -2.63
N SER A 43 9.94 22.51 -2.69
CA SER A 43 9.16 21.30 -2.95
C SER A 43 9.42 20.71 -4.34
N GLN A 44 9.61 21.54 -5.36
CA GLN A 44 10.00 21.07 -6.68
C GLN A 44 11.40 20.46 -6.67
N GLN A 45 12.38 21.10 -6.02
CA GLN A 45 13.75 20.57 -5.90
C GLN A 45 13.78 19.23 -5.15
N VAL A 46 13.04 19.11 -4.05
CA VAL A 46 12.92 17.87 -3.29
C VAL A 46 12.32 16.77 -4.18
N LEU A 47 11.19 17.02 -4.85
CA LEU A 47 10.59 16.01 -5.71
C LEU A 47 11.48 15.64 -6.90
N GLN A 48 12.20 16.60 -7.48
CA GLN A 48 13.14 16.33 -8.55
C GLN A 48 14.30 15.45 -8.07
N HIS A 49 14.80 15.66 -6.84
CA HIS A 49 15.85 14.83 -6.26
C HIS A 49 15.41 13.37 -6.09
N PHE A 50 14.20 13.13 -5.59
CA PHE A 50 13.67 11.78 -5.41
C PHE A 50 13.04 11.20 -6.69
N GLY A 51 12.78 12.02 -7.70
CA GLY A 51 12.13 11.66 -8.97
C GLY A 51 10.61 11.42 -8.88
N SER A 52 10.07 11.10 -7.71
CA SER A 52 8.62 10.94 -7.49
C SER A 52 8.23 11.14 -6.02
N LEU A 53 6.96 11.49 -5.77
CA LEU A 53 6.41 11.55 -4.41
C LEU A 53 6.56 10.20 -3.69
N ARG A 54 6.41 9.10 -4.44
CA ARG A 54 6.56 7.75 -3.92
C ARG A 54 7.98 7.46 -3.43
N ALA A 55 9.00 7.81 -4.21
CA ALA A 55 10.39 7.66 -3.79
C ALA A 55 10.70 8.52 -2.55
N LEU A 56 10.16 9.73 -2.47
CA LEU A 56 10.28 10.60 -1.29
C LEU A 56 9.67 9.96 -0.03
N MET A 57 8.46 9.42 -0.12
CA MET A 57 7.77 8.74 1.00
C MET A 57 8.54 7.53 1.53
N ASN A 58 9.25 6.85 0.62
CA ASN A 58 9.96 5.61 0.89
C ASN A 58 11.44 5.81 1.25
N ALA A 59 11.98 7.01 1.12
CA ALA A 59 13.35 7.32 1.49
C ALA A 59 13.65 6.94 2.95
N ASN A 60 14.87 6.48 3.20
CA ASN A 60 15.42 6.31 4.55
C ASN A 60 15.80 7.68 5.14
N ALA A 61 16.14 7.71 6.43
CA ALA A 61 16.45 8.97 7.10
C ALA A 61 17.70 9.67 6.55
N GLU A 62 18.71 8.90 6.12
CA GLU A 62 19.97 9.42 5.61
C GLU A 62 19.77 10.12 4.26
N ASP A 63 19.17 9.42 3.29
CA ASP A 63 18.85 9.95 1.96
C ASP A 63 17.89 11.15 2.05
N PHE A 64 16.88 11.06 2.92
CA PHE A 64 15.93 12.15 3.11
C PHE A 64 16.61 13.42 3.66
N CYS A 65 17.47 13.27 4.66
CA CYS A 65 18.14 14.40 5.30
C CYS A 65 19.33 14.95 4.49
N ALA A 66 19.75 14.26 3.43
CA ALA A 66 20.80 14.74 2.52
C ALA A 66 20.34 15.95 1.67
N VAL A 67 19.03 16.14 1.51
CA VAL A 67 18.48 17.23 0.68
C VAL A 67 18.43 18.53 1.48
N LYS A 68 19.09 19.56 0.94
CA LYS A 68 19.12 20.89 1.55
C LYS A 68 17.70 21.46 1.71
N GLY A 69 17.32 21.74 2.94
CA GLY A 69 16.05 22.40 3.29
C GLY A 69 14.98 21.48 3.88
N ILE A 70 15.25 20.18 3.91
CA ILE A 70 14.48 19.20 4.70
C ILE A 70 15.44 18.45 5.62
N GLY A 71 14.97 18.05 6.79
CA GLY A 71 15.79 17.35 7.77
C GLY A 71 14.97 16.39 8.61
N ILE A 72 15.56 15.97 9.73
CA ILE A 72 15.00 14.90 10.57
C ILE A 72 13.58 15.21 11.06
N THR A 73 13.25 16.48 11.31
CA THR A 73 11.90 16.90 11.70
C THR A 73 10.87 16.61 10.61
N GLN A 74 11.16 16.99 9.37
CA GLN A 74 10.27 16.71 8.23
C GLN A 74 10.20 15.21 7.95
N PHE A 75 11.30 14.47 8.12
CA PHE A 75 11.31 13.02 7.99
C PHE A 75 10.36 12.35 8.99
N ILE A 76 10.49 12.69 10.29
CA ILE A 76 9.62 12.15 11.34
C ILE A 76 8.15 12.50 11.07
N GLN A 77 7.88 13.74 10.66
CA GLN A 77 6.53 14.18 10.31
C GLN A 77 5.98 13.37 9.13
N LEU A 78 6.79 13.08 8.11
CA LEU A 78 6.38 12.31 6.95
C LEU A 78 6.03 10.88 7.34
N LYS A 79 6.89 10.20 8.11
CA LYS A 79 6.63 8.84 8.59
C LYS A 79 5.40 8.78 9.50
N ALA A 80 5.17 9.79 10.34
CA ALA A 80 3.95 9.90 11.13
C ALA A 80 2.71 10.03 10.24
N CYS A 81 2.75 10.87 9.19
CA CYS A 81 1.65 10.96 8.22
C CYS A 81 1.38 9.63 7.52
N THR A 82 2.42 8.92 7.06
CA THR A 82 2.28 7.59 6.45
C THR A 82 1.64 6.59 7.41
N GLU A 83 2.12 6.53 8.65
CA GLU A 83 1.60 5.61 9.66
C GLU A 83 0.16 5.94 10.07
N MET A 84 -0.20 7.22 10.18
CA MET A 84 -1.59 7.63 10.42
C MET A 84 -2.50 7.21 9.27
N THR A 85 -2.08 7.39 8.02
CA THR A 85 -2.83 6.92 6.85
C THR A 85 -2.96 5.40 6.86
N LYS A 86 -1.89 4.67 7.17
CA LYS A 86 -1.90 3.21 7.33
C LYS A 86 -2.94 2.75 8.35
N ARG A 87 -2.94 3.35 9.55
CA ARG A 87 -3.90 3.02 10.61
C ARG A 87 -5.32 3.42 10.25
N TYR A 88 -5.51 4.56 9.60
CA TYR A 88 -6.81 4.99 9.11
C TYR A 88 -7.37 4.00 8.09
N LEU A 89 -6.58 3.59 7.09
CA LEU A 89 -7.01 2.60 6.09
C LEU A 89 -7.27 1.24 6.72
N SER A 90 -6.42 0.80 7.65
CA SER A 90 -6.63 -0.43 8.41
C SER A 90 -7.95 -0.36 9.20
N GLN A 91 -8.18 0.72 9.95
CA GLN A 91 -9.42 0.91 10.69
C GLN A 91 -10.63 1.03 9.77
N GLN A 92 -10.49 1.70 8.62
CA GLN A 92 -11.56 1.78 7.64
C GLN A 92 -11.92 0.37 7.18
N LEU A 93 -10.97 -0.50 6.85
CA LEU A 93 -11.25 -1.90 6.50
C LEU A 93 -11.89 -2.69 7.65
N PHE A 94 -11.46 -2.47 8.90
CA PHE A 94 -12.09 -3.08 10.07
C PHE A 94 -13.50 -2.55 10.35
N MET A 95 -13.75 -1.24 10.17
CA MET A 95 -15.00 -0.55 10.54
C MET A 95 -16.04 -0.55 9.43
N THR A 96 -15.64 -0.39 8.16
CA THR A 96 -16.57 -0.53 7.03
C THR A 96 -17.03 -1.96 6.89
N HIS A 97 -16.35 -2.91 7.55
CA HIS A 97 -16.78 -4.28 7.62
C HIS A 97 -17.01 -4.84 6.20
N GLN A 98 -16.34 -4.35 5.17
CA GLN A 98 -16.71 -4.68 3.80
C GLN A 98 -15.50 -4.52 2.88
N PHE A 99 -14.89 -5.65 2.50
CA PHE A 99 -14.00 -5.74 1.34
C PHE A 99 -14.81 -5.79 0.04
N HIS A 100 -15.73 -4.84 -0.15
CA HIS A 100 -16.47 -4.72 -1.42
C HIS A 100 -15.74 -3.82 -2.43
N ASN A 101 -14.82 -2.97 -1.96
CA ASN A 101 -14.08 -2.05 -2.82
C ASN A 101 -12.63 -2.51 -2.99
N ILE A 102 -12.30 -2.97 -4.20
CA ILE A 102 -10.97 -3.41 -4.60
C ILE A 102 -9.90 -2.33 -4.36
N GLU A 103 -10.24 -1.05 -4.57
CA GLU A 103 -9.30 0.06 -4.36
C GLU A 103 -8.90 0.19 -2.90
N SER A 104 -9.85 0.06 -1.96
CA SER A 104 -9.53 0.13 -0.52
C SER A 104 -8.65 -1.03 -0.07
N THR A 105 -8.93 -2.24 -0.58
CA THR A 105 -8.11 -3.44 -0.34
C THR A 105 -6.69 -3.26 -0.87
N LYS A 106 -6.56 -2.83 -2.12
CA LYS A 106 -5.30 -2.55 -2.79
C LYS A 106 -4.48 -1.49 -2.06
N PHE A 107 -5.06 -0.34 -1.71
CA PHE A 107 -4.34 0.72 -1.00
C PHE A 107 -3.82 0.26 0.36
N TYR A 108 -4.63 -0.54 1.08
CA TYR A 108 -4.19 -1.15 2.32
C TYR A 108 -3.02 -2.11 2.11
N LEU A 109 -3.15 -3.06 1.18
CA LEU A 109 -2.12 -4.04 0.89
C LEU A 109 -0.82 -3.39 0.39
N GLN A 110 -0.90 -2.34 -0.42
CA GLN A 110 0.27 -1.55 -0.82
C GLN A 110 0.95 -0.92 0.40
N THR A 111 0.18 -0.38 1.34
CA THR A 111 0.74 0.21 2.56
C THR A 111 1.40 -0.82 3.49
N GLU A 112 0.90 -2.06 3.51
CA GLU A 112 1.49 -3.16 4.30
C GLU A 112 2.73 -3.79 3.64
N LEU A 113 2.68 -4.02 2.32
CA LEU A 113 3.57 -4.94 1.63
C LEU A 113 4.60 -4.27 0.69
N GLU A 114 4.35 -3.06 0.18
CA GLU A 114 5.19 -2.46 -0.87
C GLU A 114 6.64 -2.22 -0.42
N GLN A 115 6.83 -1.86 0.85
CA GLN A 115 8.16 -1.52 1.41
C GLN A 115 8.91 -2.72 1.96
N GLN A 116 8.35 -3.92 1.85
CA GLN A 116 8.98 -5.11 2.41
C GLN A 116 10.15 -5.54 1.51
N GLU A 117 11.35 -5.59 2.08
CA GLU A 117 12.57 -6.00 1.37
C GLU A 117 12.62 -7.51 1.10
N ARG A 118 11.78 -8.27 1.81
CA ARG A 118 11.58 -9.70 1.61
C ARG A 118 10.17 -9.94 1.13
N GLU A 119 9.99 -11.05 0.42
CA GLU A 119 8.67 -11.52 0.05
C GLU A 119 7.89 -11.93 1.31
N ILE A 120 6.72 -11.34 1.49
CA ILE A 120 5.81 -11.60 2.61
C ILE A 120 4.51 -12.11 2.02
N PHE A 121 4.04 -13.26 2.48
CA PHE A 121 2.71 -13.77 2.14
C PHE A 121 1.73 -13.47 3.27
N LEU A 122 0.70 -12.70 2.95
CA LEU A 122 -0.32 -12.19 3.83
C LEU A 122 -1.65 -12.87 3.54
N LEU A 123 -2.38 -13.21 4.60
CA LEU A 123 -3.73 -13.74 4.56
C LEU A 123 -4.67 -12.78 5.26
N LEU A 124 -5.69 -12.30 4.56
CA LEU A 124 -6.81 -11.58 5.15
C LEU A 124 -7.97 -12.57 5.35
N LEU A 125 -8.41 -12.72 6.59
CA LEU A 125 -9.47 -13.63 7.01
C LEU A 125 -10.78 -12.87 7.14
N LEU A 126 -11.82 -13.34 6.46
CA LEU A 126 -13.07 -12.63 6.28
C LEU A 126 -14.26 -13.46 6.75
N ASP A 127 -15.28 -12.81 7.29
CA ASP A 127 -16.54 -13.50 7.60
C ASP A 127 -17.50 -13.54 6.38
N ASN A 128 -18.72 -14.03 6.58
CA ASN A 128 -19.74 -14.18 5.53
C ASN A 128 -20.16 -12.87 4.84
N GLN A 129 -19.99 -11.73 5.49
CA GLN A 129 -20.29 -10.39 4.95
C GLN A 129 -19.02 -9.71 4.42
N HIS A 130 -17.93 -10.46 4.24
CA HIS A 130 -16.63 -9.97 3.77
C HIS A 130 -16.04 -8.89 4.69
N ARG A 131 -16.19 -9.06 6.00
CA ARG A 131 -15.64 -8.15 7.02
C ARG A 131 -14.31 -8.71 7.51
N LEU A 132 -13.28 -7.87 7.72
CA LEU A 132 -11.98 -8.34 8.23
C LEU A 132 -12.14 -8.91 9.64
N ILE A 133 -11.92 -10.21 9.79
CA ILE A 133 -11.77 -10.85 11.10
C ILE A 133 -10.36 -10.59 11.61
N LYS A 134 -9.36 -10.91 10.77
CA LYS A 134 -7.95 -10.92 11.16
C LYS A 134 -7.04 -10.87 9.93
N GLN A 135 -5.90 -10.21 10.09
CA GLN A 135 -4.77 -10.31 9.18
C GLN A 135 -3.71 -11.24 9.80
N GLU A 136 -3.19 -12.17 9.00
CA GLU A 136 -2.10 -13.07 9.39
C GLU A 136 -0.97 -13.02 8.35
N THR A 137 0.27 -12.89 8.82
CA THR A 137 1.46 -13.06 7.98
C THR A 137 1.86 -14.53 8.05
N LEU A 138 1.61 -15.28 6.98
CA LEU A 138 1.86 -16.72 6.97
C LEU A 138 3.31 -17.07 6.63
N PHE A 139 3.96 -16.26 5.80
CA PHE A 139 5.33 -16.54 5.38
C PHE A 139 6.16 -15.27 5.28
N LEU A 140 7.42 -15.42 5.69
CA LEU A 140 8.51 -14.49 5.44
C LEU A 140 9.52 -15.26 4.58
N GLY A 141 9.55 -14.98 3.28
CA GLY A 141 10.45 -15.63 2.34
C GLY A 141 11.92 -15.39 2.64
N THR A 142 12.77 -16.28 2.11
CA THR A 142 14.19 -15.98 1.87
C THR A 142 14.35 -15.47 0.43
N ILE A 143 15.58 -15.12 0.01
CA ILE A 143 15.87 -14.54 -1.32
C ILE A 143 15.37 -15.42 -2.50
N ASN A 144 15.15 -16.73 -2.30
CA ASN A 144 14.96 -17.69 -3.41
C ASN A 144 13.63 -18.45 -3.47
N GLN A 145 12.76 -18.41 -2.45
CA GLN A 145 11.39 -18.98 -2.48
C GLN A 145 10.68 -18.78 -1.14
N ALA A 146 9.41 -18.38 -1.18
CA ALA A 146 8.47 -18.53 -0.07
C ALA A 146 7.62 -19.80 -0.32
N ASN A 147 7.80 -20.83 0.49
CA ASN A 147 6.97 -22.03 0.39
C ASN A 147 5.63 -21.79 1.10
N VAL A 148 4.63 -21.35 0.36
CA VAL A 148 3.26 -21.22 0.86
C VAL A 148 2.60 -22.60 0.85
N TYR A 149 2.01 -23.01 1.98
CA TYR A 149 1.36 -24.30 2.09
C TYR A 149 -0.17 -24.13 2.28
N PRO A 150 -1.02 -24.68 1.38
CA PRO A 150 -2.47 -24.57 1.51
C PRO A 150 -3.01 -25.06 2.86
N ARG A 151 -2.37 -26.09 3.47
CA ARG A 151 -2.76 -26.59 4.80
C ARG A 151 -2.67 -25.53 5.90
N GLU A 152 -1.69 -24.63 5.85
CA GLU A 152 -1.54 -23.58 6.87
C GLU A 152 -2.59 -22.49 6.68
N ILE A 153 -2.95 -22.19 5.42
CA ILE A 153 -4.05 -21.28 5.09
C ILE A 153 -5.36 -21.84 5.62
N ILE A 154 -5.68 -23.10 5.32
CA ILE A 154 -6.92 -23.76 5.78
C ILE A 154 -6.97 -23.81 7.31
N LYS A 155 -5.89 -24.27 7.95
CA LYS A 155 -5.80 -24.34 9.41
C LYS A 155 -6.07 -22.99 10.05
N THR A 156 -5.48 -21.92 9.51
CA THR A 156 -5.65 -20.55 10.00
C THR A 156 -7.08 -20.07 9.76
N ALA A 157 -7.62 -20.28 8.56
CA ALA A 157 -8.98 -19.87 8.23
C ALA A 157 -10.04 -20.54 9.12
N LEU A 158 -9.90 -21.84 9.36
CA LEU A 158 -10.78 -22.59 10.26
C LEU A 158 -10.63 -22.13 11.72
N ALA A 159 -9.41 -21.88 12.19
CA ALA A 159 -9.15 -21.42 13.56
C ALA A 159 -9.86 -20.09 13.88
N TYR A 160 -10.05 -19.23 12.88
CA TYR A 160 -10.74 -17.95 13.01
C TYR A 160 -12.17 -17.96 12.47
N ASN A 161 -12.71 -19.12 12.09
CA ASN A 161 -14.04 -19.28 11.47
C ASN A 161 -14.25 -18.35 10.26
N ALA A 162 -13.22 -18.19 9.42
CA ALA A 162 -13.31 -17.38 8.22
C ALA A 162 -14.18 -18.08 7.17
N ALA A 163 -15.12 -17.34 6.59
CA ALA A 163 -15.95 -17.80 5.48
C ALA A 163 -15.36 -17.44 4.10
N ALA A 164 -14.39 -16.52 4.08
CA ALA A 164 -13.65 -16.15 2.89
C ALA A 164 -12.24 -15.66 3.24
N VAL A 165 -11.36 -15.65 2.25
CA VAL A 165 -9.99 -15.17 2.37
C VAL A 165 -9.58 -14.31 1.17
N ILE A 166 -8.68 -13.36 1.42
CA ILE A 166 -7.90 -12.69 0.36
C ILE A 166 -6.42 -13.02 0.60
N LEU A 167 -5.76 -13.45 -0.46
CA LEU A 167 -4.33 -13.73 -0.47
C LEU A 167 -3.59 -12.47 -0.93
N ALA A 168 -2.40 -12.20 -0.39
CA ALA A 168 -1.55 -11.16 -0.95
C ALA A 168 -0.07 -11.43 -0.70
N HIS A 169 0.80 -11.09 -1.65
CA HIS A 169 2.24 -11.04 -1.41
C HIS A 169 2.93 -9.91 -2.16
N ASN A 170 4.12 -9.51 -1.71
CA ASN A 170 4.96 -8.56 -2.45
C ASN A 170 6.06 -9.25 -3.25
N HIS A 171 6.39 -8.64 -4.39
CA HIS A 171 7.63 -8.91 -5.09
C HIS A 171 8.67 -7.83 -4.75
N PRO A 172 9.78 -8.15 -4.05
CA PRO A 172 10.84 -7.18 -3.73
C PRO A 172 11.47 -6.54 -4.98
N SER A 173 11.43 -7.26 -6.12
CA SER A 173 11.83 -6.75 -7.44
C SER A 173 11.05 -5.50 -7.86
N GLY A 174 9.84 -5.32 -7.32
CA GLY A 174 8.95 -4.21 -7.60
C GLY A 174 8.01 -4.42 -8.78
N VAL A 175 8.04 -5.57 -9.44
CA VAL A 175 7.14 -5.88 -10.56
C VAL A 175 6.00 -6.79 -10.06
N ALA A 176 4.75 -6.37 -10.24
CA ALA A 176 3.58 -7.11 -9.77
C ALA A 176 3.14 -8.27 -10.69
N THR A 177 3.83 -8.54 -11.79
CA THR A 177 3.47 -9.63 -12.71
C THR A 177 3.59 -10.99 -12.03
N PRO A 178 2.54 -11.84 -12.06
CA PRO A 178 2.58 -13.17 -11.47
C PRO A 178 3.54 -14.09 -12.22
N SER A 179 4.32 -14.86 -11.46
CA SER A 179 5.07 -16.01 -11.94
C SER A 179 4.16 -17.21 -12.19
N GLU A 180 4.66 -18.25 -12.87
CA GLU A 180 3.94 -19.52 -12.99
C GLU A 180 3.73 -20.19 -11.64
N GLN A 181 4.65 -19.99 -10.68
CA GLN A 181 4.52 -20.51 -9.32
C GLN A 181 3.35 -19.83 -8.59
N ASP A 182 3.19 -18.51 -8.74
CA ASP A 182 2.07 -17.76 -8.17
C ASP A 182 0.73 -18.30 -8.67
N LYS A 183 0.61 -18.54 -9.98
CA LYS A 183 -0.62 -19.09 -10.58
C LYS A 183 -0.93 -20.48 -10.04
N GLN A 184 0.08 -21.36 -10.01
CA GLN A 184 -0.07 -22.74 -9.53
C GLN A 184 -0.48 -22.78 -8.05
N ILE A 185 0.18 -22.00 -7.19
CA ILE A 185 -0.14 -22.00 -5.77
C ILE A 185 -1.52 -21.38 -5.50
N THR A 186 -1.89 -20.32 -6.24
CA THR A 186 -3.23 -19.72 -6.15
C THR A 186 -4.31 -20.75 -6.43
N GLU A 187 -4.16 -21.52 -7.51
CA GLU A 187 -5.13 -22.54 -7.89
C GLU A 187 -5.18 -23.68 -6.87
N GLN A 188 -4.04 -24.12 -6.34
CA GLN A 188 -4.01 -25.13 -5.27
C GLN A 188 -4.71 -24.63 -3.99
N ILE A 189 -4.49 -23.36 -3.61
CA ILE A 189 -5.16 -22.76 -2.46
C ILE A 189 -6.66 -22.64 -2.72
N ARG A 190 -7.07 -22.20 -3.92
CA ARG A 190 -8.48 -22.07 -4.32
C ARG A 190 -9.21 -23.40 -4.18
N GLN A 191 -8.68 -24.47 -4.78
CA GLN A 191 -9.25 -25.82 -4.69
C GLN A 191 -9.34 -26.32 -3.25
N ALA A 192 -8.29 -26.10 -2.46
CA ALA A 192 -8.25 -26.58 -1.08
C ALA A 192 -9.22 -25.80 -0.17
N CYS A 193 -9.40 -24.49 -0.40
CA CYS A 193 -10.39 -23.69 0.31
C CYS A 193 -11.82 -24.05 -0.11
N GLU A 194 -12.05 -24.34 -1.40
CA GLU A 194 -13.35 -24.75 -1.96
C GLU A 194 -13.86 -26.04 -1.28
N LEU A 195 -12.99 -27.04 -1.07
CA LEU A 195 -13.32 -28.26 -0.33
C LEU A 195 -13.76 -28.02 1.12
N MET A 196 -13.34 -26.90 1.71
CA MET A 196 -13.65 -26.50 3.07
C MET A 196 -14.74 -25.43 3.14
N GLU A 197 -15.41 -25.13 2.01
CA GLU A 197 -16.44 -24.09 1.89
C GLU A 197 -15.94 -22.68 2.25
N ILE A 198 -14.65 -22.41 2.05
CA ILE A 198 -14.01 -21.11 2.25
C ILE A 198 -13.78 -20.46 0.88
N ARG A 199 -14.31 -19.26 0.66
CA ARG A 199 -14.16 -18.57 -0.63
C ARG A 199 -12.82 -17.86 -0.72
N VAL A 200 -12.07 -18.03 -1.81
CA VAL A 200 -10.93 -17.15 -2.13
C VAL A 200 -11.46 -15.99 -2.96
N LEU A 201 -11.51 -14.79 -2.40
CA LEU A 201 -12.10 -13.62 -3.09
C LEU A 201 -11.13 -12.97 -4.06
N ASP A 202 -9.85 -12.96 -3.72
CA ASP A 202 -8.80 -12.42 -4.58
C ASP A 202 -7.41 -12.94 -4.15
N HIS A 203 -6.45 -12.75 -5.05
CA HIS A 203 -5.03 -12.82 -4.77
C HIS A 203 -4.33 -11.58 -5.33
N PHE A 204 -3.71 -10.79 -4.46
CA PHE A 204 -2.97 -9.59 -4.84
C PHE A 204 -1.47 -9.84 -4.88
N ILE A 205 -0.82 -9.42 -5.97
CA ILE A 205 0.64 -9.27 -6.01
C ILE A 205 0.96 -7.79 -5.94
N ILE A 206 1.72 -7.38 -4.92
CA ILE A 206 2.10 -6.00 -4.66
C ILE A 206 3.52 -5.76 -5.16
N GLY A 207 3.62 -4.98 -6.22
CA GLY A 207 4.89 -4.47 -6.71
C GLY A 207 5.21 -3.11 -6.12
N LYS A 208 6.26 -2.48 -6.63
CA LYS A 208 6.61 -1.12 -6.31
C LYS A 208 5.68 -0.20 -7.12
N GLY A 209 4.56 0.22 -6.52
CA GLY A 209 3.63 1.19 -7.10
C GLY A 209 2.78 0.62 -8.23
N THR A 210 2.87 -0.70 -8.39
CA THR A 210 2.07 -1.51 -9.28
C THR A 210 1.43 -2.62 -8.45
N TYR A 211 0.34 -3.19 -8.93
CA TYR A 211 -0.28 -4.35 -8.33
C TYR A 211 -0.87 -5.24 -9.42
N PHE A 212 -1.18 -6.47 -9.06
CA PHE A 212 -1.94 -7.40 -9.87
C PHE A 212 -3.02 -8.02 -8.98
N SER A 213 -4.27 -8.04 -9.45
CA SER A 213 -5.38 -8.76 -8.82
C SER A 213 -5.77 -9.91 -9.74
N PHE A 214 -5.77 -11.14 -9.21
CA PHE A 214 -6.23 -12.30 -9.97
C PHE A 214 -7.72 -12.20 -10.30
N ALA A 215 -8.53 -11.64 -9.41
CA ALA A 215 -9.97 -11.45 -9.64
C ALA A 215 -10.23 -10.43 -10.76
N GLU A 216 -9.52 -9.29 -10.80
CA GLU A 216 -9.65 -8.29 -11.89
C GLU A 216 -9.30 -8.87 -13.27
N GLN A 217 -8.42 -9.86 -13.31
CA GLN A 217 -8.01 -10.54 -14.55
C GLN A 217 -8.87 -11.77 -14.89
N ASN A 218 -9.88 -12.11 -14.08
CA ASN A 218 -10.71 -13.32 -14.20
C ASN A 218 -9.91 -14.62 -14.12
N TRP A 219 -8.93 -14.69 -13.23
CA TRP A 219 -8.07 -15.87 -13.00
C TRP A 219 -8.42 -16.61 -11.70
N LEU A 220 -9.58 -16.32 -11.10
CA LEU A 220 -10.15 -16.97 -9.91
C LEU A 220 -11.57 -17.44 -10.17
#